data_AF-A0A7N0V9W5-F1
#
_entry.id   AF-A0A7N0V9W5-F1
#
_cell.length_a   1.000
_cell.length_b   1.000
_cell.length_c   1.000
_cell.angle_alpha   90.00
_cell.angle_beta   90.00
_cell.angle_gamma   90.00
#
_symmetry.space_group_name_H-M   'P 1'
#
loop_
_entity.id
_entity.type
_entity.pdbx_description
1 polymer ?
#
loop_
_entity_poly.entity_id
_entity_poly.type
_entity_poly.pdbx_seq_one_letter_code
_entity_poly.pdbx_strand_id
1 'polypeptide(L)'
;MSYEIHVMAFGESLCLWDLSILHSLVHTESWAIDLSWDIIARFGKQQDMPRDFFTDFVKVAQDEGRHFTLLAARLEELGSHYGALPAHDGLWDSAMATSNDLLARLAIEHCVHEARGLDVLPTTISRFRNNDDYKTADLLESVIYPEEITHCAAGVRWFKLTFLHRGLFD
;
A
#
# COMPACT_ATOMS: atom_id res chain seq x y z
N MET A 1 34.39 -0.33 -2.86
CA MET A 1 33.91 -1.51 -3.59
C MET A 1 32.52 -1.16 -4.08
N SER A 2 32.45 -0.57 -5.26
CA SER A 2 31.24 -0.11 -5.93
C SER A 2 30.53 -1.31 -6.51
N TYR A 3 29.27 -1.52 -6.13
CA TYR A 3 28.41 -2.53 -6.75
C TYR A 3 27.90 -1.95 -8.07
N GLU A 4 28.54 -2.30 -9.19
CA GLU A 4 27.95 -2.12 -10.51
C GLU A 4 26.92 -3.24 -10.72
N ILE A 5 25.64 -2.87 -10.67
CA ILE A 5 24.55 -3.75 -11.09
C ILE A 5 24.65 -3.85 -12.62
N HIS A 6 25.08 -5.01 -13.11
CA HIS A 6 25.21 -5.30 -14.53
C HIS A 6 23.81 -5.60 -15.09
N VAL A 7 23.06 -4.54 -15.46
CA VAL A 7 21.80 -4.69 -16.21
C VAL A 7 22.18 -4.90 -17.67
N MET A 8 21.91 -6.11 -18.18
CA MET A 8 22.10 -6.40 -19.60
C MET A 8 21.16 -5.52 -20.43
N ALA A 9 21.74 -4.74 -21.33
CA ALA A 9 21.02 -3.91 -22.27
C ALA A 9 20.26 -4.80 -23.28
N PHE A 10 18.94 -4.83 -23.17
CA PHE A 10 18.04 -5.21 -24.26
C PHE A 10 16.89 -4.21 -24.32
N GLY A 11 16.87 -3.42 -25.40
CA GLY A 11 15.71 -2.74 -26.00
C GLY A 11 14.80 -1.91 -25.09
N GLU A 12 14.86 -0.58 -25.28
CA GLU A 12 14.00 0.46 -24.66
C GLU A 12 14.35 0.76 -23.19
N SER A 13 14.96 1.92 -23.00
CA SER A 13 15.59 2.35 -21.74
C SER A 13 14.55 2.69 -20.68
N LEU A 14 14.04 1.69 -19.94
CA LEU A 14 13.43 1.97 -18.64
C LEU A 14 14.50 2.57 -17.72
N CYS A 15 14.18 3.72 -17.13
CA CYS A 15 15.08 4.40 -16.22
C CYS A 15 15.12 3.66 -14.87
N LEU A 16 16.32 3.57 -14.24
CA LEU A 16 16.50 3.05 -12.88
C LEU A 16 15.50 3.63 -11.86
N TRP A 17 15.07 4.87 -12.09
CA TRP A 17 14.05 5.53 -11.27
C TRP A 17 12.67 4.87 -11.36
N ASP A 18 12.25 4.39 -12.53
CA ASP A 18 10.92 3.78 -12.70
C ASP A 18 10.87 2.40 -12.04
N LEU A 19 11.98 1.64 -12.12
CA LEU A 19 12.17 0.42 -11.34
C LEU A 19 12.13 0.70 -9.83
N SER A 20 12.72 1.80 -9.38
CA SER A 20 12.72 2.19 -7.96
C SER A 20 11.31 2.55 -7.47
N ILE A 21 10.52 3.25 -8.29
CA ILE A 21 9.13 3.59 -7.97
C ILE A 21 8.29 2.31 -7.92
N LEU A 22 8.40 1.44 -8.92
CA LEU A 22 7.64 0.19 -8.93
C LEU A 22 8.00 -0.72 -7.76
N HIS A 23 9.29 -0.85 -7.44
CA HIS A 23 9.74 -1.59 -6.25
C HIS A 23 9.20 -0.98 -4.95
N SER A 24 9.20 0.35 -4.83
CA SER A 24 8.61 1.05 -3.67
C SER A 24 7.11 0.81 -3.54
N LEU A 25 6.37 0.70 -4.65
CA LEU A 25 4.96 0.29 -4.63
C LEU A 25 4.81 -1.15 -4.13
N VAL A 26 5.57 -2.11 -4.69
CA VAL A 26 5.58 -3.51 -4.20
C VAL A 26 5.87 -3.57 -2.70
N HIS A 27 6.84 -2.79 -2.22
CA HIS A 27 7.17 -2.73 -0.81
C HIS A 27 6.03 -2.15 0.04
N THR A 28 5.33 -1.14 -0.47
CA THR A 28 4.16 -0.54 0.18
C THR A 28 3.04 -1.57 0.32
N GLU A 29 2.73 -2.32 -0.75
CA GLU A 29 1.69 -3.38 -0.69
C GLU A 29 2.04 -4.48 0.31
N SER A 30 3.32 -4.87 0.38
CA SER A 30 3.81 -5.83 1.38
C SER A 30 3.48 -5.36 2.80
N TRP A 31 3.67 -4.09 3.10
CA TRP A 31 3.33 -3.52 4.40
C TRP A 31 1.82 -3.42 4.61
N ALA A 32 1.06 -3.07 3.58
CA ALA A 32 -0.40 -2.94 3.68
C ALA A 32 -1.08 -4.28 4.04
N ILE A 33 -0.54 -5.41 3.55
CA ILE A 33 -0.93 -6.76 3.99
C ILE A 33 -0.72 -6.91 5.51
N ASP A 34 0.50 -6.61 5.99
CA ASP A 34 0.85 -6.77 7.40
C ASP A 34 0.03 -5.86 8.29
N LEU A 35 -0.19 -4.60 7.90
CA LEU A 35 -0.99 -3.62 8.65
C LEU A 35 -2.46 -4.03 8.74
N SER A 36 -3.01 -4.58 7.66
CA SER A 36 -4.39 -5.07 7.62
C SER A 36 -4.59 -6.27 8.56
N TRP A 37 -3.62 -7.17 8.65
CA TRP A 37 -3.66 -8.25 9.64
C TRP A 37 -3.34 -7.77 11.07
N ASP A 38 -2.41 -6.83 11.23
CA ASP A 38 -2.03 -6.26 12.52
C ASP A 38 -3.23 -5.60 13.19
N ILE A 39 -4.00 -4.78 12.47
CA ILE A 39 -5.13 -4.08 13.08
C ILE A 39 -6.22 -5.07 13.55
N ILE A 40 -6.44 -6.15 12.79
CA ILE A 40 -7.35 -7.25 13.16
C ILE A 40 -6.87 -7.94 14.44
N ALA A 41 -5.63 -8.43 14.42
CA ALA A 41 -5.09 -9.27 15.48
C ALA A 41 -4.89 -8.49 16.78
N ARG A 42 -4.42 -7.24 16.66
CA ARG A 42 -4.05 -6.40 17.80
C ARG A 42 -5.26 -5.79 18.49
N PHE A 43 -6.21 -5.25 17.71
CA PHE A 43 -7.28 -4.44 18.29
C PHE A 43 -8.65 -5.12 18.22
N GLY A 44 -8.92 -5.95 17.19
CA GLY A 44 -10.27 -6.41 16.87
C GLY A 44 -11.02 -7.00 18.07
N LYS A 45 -10.42 -8.00 18.74
CA LYS A 45 -11.04 -8.62 19.92
C LYS A 45 -10.98 -7.73 21.16
N GLN A 46 -9.87 -7.02 21.37
CA GLN A 46 -9.66 -6.20 22.56
C GLN A 46 -10.64 -5.02 22.64
N GLN A 47 -11.00 -4.47 21.48
CA GLN A 47 -11.89 -3.30 21.36
C GLN A 47 -13.35 -3.70 21.07
N ASP A 48 -13.69 -4.99 21.18
CA ASP A 48 -15.03 -5.56 20.91
C ASP A 48 -15.57 -5.14 19.53
N MET A 49 -14.71 -5.16 18.50
CA MET A 49 -15.11 -4.75 17.16
C MET A 49 -16.13 -5.73 16.57
N PRO A 50 -17.12 -5.24 15.81
CA PRO A 50 -18.11 -6.09 15.17
C PRO A 50 -17.49 -6.92 14.03
N ARG A 51 -18.15 -8.00 13.62
CA ARG A 51 -17.69 -8.90 12.54
C ARG A 51 -17.37 -8.19 11.23
N ASP A 52 -18.09 -7.11 10.92
CA ASP A 52 -17.85 -6.32 9.71
C ASP A 52 -16.44 -5.70 9.69
N PHE A 53 -15.88 -5.34 10.84
CA PHE A 53 -14.51 -4.82 10.93
C PHE A 53 -13.49 -5.83 10.42
N PHE A 54 -13.63 -7.07 10.90
CA PHE A 54 -12.80 -8.18 10.44
C PHE A 54 -13.02 -8.46 8.95
N THR A 55 -14.27 -8.40 8.49
CA THR A 55 -14.60 -8.67 7.08
C THR A 55 -13.97 -7.63 6.16
N ASP A 56 -14.05 -6.36 6.52
CA ASP A 56 -13.45 -5.26 5.74
C ASP A 56 -11.92 -5.41 5.67
N PHE A 57 -11.22 -5.56 6.81
CA PHE A 57 -9.76 -5.64 6.80
C PHE A 57 -9.20 -6.97 6.27
N VAL A 58 -9.95 -8.07 6.34
CA VAL A 58 -9.58 -9.31 5.62
C VAL A 58 -9.66 -9.09 4.12
N LYS A 59 -10.67 -8.34 3.65
CA LYS A 59 -10.79 -7.99 2.23
C LYS A 59 -9.62 -7.09 1.79
N VAL A 60 -9.31 -6.04 2.56
CA VAL A 60 -8.14 -5.18 2.29
C VAL A 60 -6.89 -6.06 2.21
N ALA A 61 -6.59 -6.87 3.23
CA ALA A 61 -5.41 -7.76 3.22
C ALA A 61 -5.36 -8.70 1.99
N GLN A 62 -6.50 -9.16 1.51
CA GLN A 62 -6.59 -9.98 0.30
C GLN A 62 -6.27 -9.18 -0.97
N ASP A 63 -6.82 -7.98 -1.08
CA ASP A 63 -6.60 -7.08 -2.22
C ASP A 63 -5.13 -6.63 -2.26
N GLU A 64 -4.52 -6.25 -1.12
CA GLU A 64 -3.09 -5.91 -1.05
C GLU A 64 -2.17 -7.10 -1.37
N GLY A 65 -2.56 -8.31 -0.95
CA GLY A 65 -1.85 -9.54 -1.34
C GLY A 65 -1.82 -9.74 -2.86
N ARG A 66 -2.92 -9.40 -3.53
CA ARG A 66 -3.01 -9.45 -4.99
C ARG A 66 -2.25 -8.29 -5.63
N HIS A 67 -2.35 -7.07 -5.10
CA HIS A 67 -1.57 -5.91 -5.57
C HIS A 67 -0.08 -6.19 -5.54
N PHE A 68 0.43 -6.67 -4.39
CA PHE A 68 1.81 -7.11 -4.22
C PHE A 68 2.20 -8.11 -5.31
N THR A 69 1.39 -9.16 -5.51
CA THR A 69 1.69 -10.24 -6.46
C THR A 69 1.76 -9.71 -7.90
N LEU A 70 0.82 -8.85 -8.30
CA LEU A 70 0.76 -8.28 -9.65
C LEU A 70 1.94 -7.32 -9.91
N LEU A 71 2.24 -6.44 -8.95
CA LEU A 71 3.34 -5.49 -9.07
C LEU A 71 4.70 -6.17 -9.00
N ALA A 72 4.86 -7.19 -8.15
CA ALA A 72 6.10 -7.97 -8.06
C ALA A 72 6.36 -8.73 -9.38
N ALA A 73 5.33 -9.35 -9.95
CA ALA A 73 5.44 -9.98 -11.28
C ALA A 73 5.80 -8.94 -12.35
N ARG A 74 5.20 -7.76 -12.32
CA ARG A 74 5.55 -6.67 -13.26
C ARG A 74 7.00 -6.22 -13.09
N LEU A 75 7.50 -6.15 -11.86
CA LEU A 75 8.88 -5.80 -11.55
C LEU A 75 9.87 -6.84 -12.08
N GLU A 76 9.52 -8.13 -12.03
CA GLU A 76 10.28 -9.23 -12.64
C GLU A 76 10.32 -9.14 -14.16
N GLU A 77 9.19 -8.83 -14.81
CA GLU A 77 9.14 -8.61 -16.27
C GLU A 77 10.07 -7.48 -16.74
N LEU A 78 10.34 -6.51 -15.87
CA LEU A 78 11.24 -5.38 -16.12
C LEU A 78 12.69 -5.67 -15.73
N GLY A 79 13.01 -6.91 -15.34
CA GLY A 79 14.38 -7.36 -15.06
C GLY A 79 14.88 -7.04 -13.64
N SER A 80 14.00 -6.72 -12.70
CA SER A 80 14.30 -6.52 -11.28
C SER A 80 13.53 -7.54 -10.42
N HIS A 81 13.54 -7.40 -9.10
CA HIS A 81 12.72 -8.21 -8.18
C HIS A 81 12.50 -7.48 -6.84
N TYR A 82 11.50 -7.90 -6.08
CA TYR A 82 11.28 -7.37 -4.74
C TYR A 82 12.50 -7.65 -3.84
N GLY A 83 12.97 -6.63 -3.13
CA GLY A 83 14.21 -6.66 -2.35
C GLY A 83 15.50 -6.35 -3.12
N ALA A 84 15.46 -6.17 -4.45
CA ALA A 84 16.65 -5.81 -5.24
C ALA A 84 17.11 -4.36 -5.06
N LEU A 85 16.19 -3.47 -4.68
CA LEU A 85 16.41 -2.04 -4.49
C LEU A 85 16.17 -1.64 -3.02
N PRO A 86 16.72 -0.50 -2.55
CA PRO A 86 16.49 -0.01 -1.20
C PRO A 86 15.00 0.19 -0.91
N ALA A 87 14.57 -0.28 0.25
CA ALA A 87 13.22 -0.14 0.77
C ALA A 87 13.14 1.00 1.81
N HIS A 88 11.93 1.47 2.10
CA HIS A 88 11.69 2.54 3.07
C HIS A 88 10.86 2.02 4.26
N ASP A 89 11.20 2.46 5.47
CA ASP A 89 10.55 1.96 6.70
C ASP A 89 9.42 2.87 7.21
N GLY A 90 8.99 3.86 6.42
CA GLY A 90 8.07 4.92 6.89
C GLY A 90 6.74 4.40 7.45
N LEU A 91 6.15 3.36 6.85
CA LEU A 91 4.93 2.71 7.33
C LEU A 91 5.15 1.92 8.64
N TRP A 92 6.34 1.34 8.81
CA TRP A 92 6.67 0.61 10.02
C TRP A 92 6.82 1.55 11.22
N ASP A 93 7.51 2.68 11.02
CA ASP A 93 7.71 3.68 12.06
C ASP A 93 6.38 4.23 12.57
N SER A 94 5.45 4.55 11.67
CA SER A 94 4.11 5.04 12.03
C SER A 94 3.24 3.95 12.65
N ALA A 95 3.34 2.70 12.17
CA ALA A 95 2.68 1.56 12.78
C ALA A 95 3.14 1.35 14.23
N MET A 96 4.45 1.39 14.46
CA MET A 96 5.02 1.27 15.80
C MET A 96 4.54 2.40 16.71
N ALA A 97 4.53 3.65 16.22
CA ALA A 97 4.06 4.81 16.98
C ALA A 97 2.56 4.72 17.35
N THR A 98 1.75 4.08 16.52
CA THR A 98 0.29 3.93 16.74
C THR A 98 -0.12 2.59 17.34
N SER A 99 0.84 1.71 17.65
CA SER A 99 0.62 0.31 18.05
C SER A 99 -0.26 0.12 19.29
N ASN A 100 -0.42 1.14 20.13
CA ASN A 100 -1.19 1.03 21.38
C ASN A 100 -2.58 1.69 21.31
N ASP A 101 -2.96 2.31 20.20
CA ASP A 101 -4.25 2.99 20.06
C ASP A 101 -4.89 2.73 18.69
N LEU A 102 -6.01 2.00 18.69
CA LEU A 102 -6.81 1.73 17.49
C LEU A 102 -7.20 3.00 16.72
N LEU A 103 -7.60 4.06 17.42
CA LEU A 103 -8.05 5.30 16.77
C LEU A 103 -6.88 6.00 16.09
N ALA A 104 -5.71 6.01 16.73
CA ALA A 104 -4.48 6.53 16.11
C ALA A 104 -4.06 5.67 14.91
N ARG A 105 -4.16 4.34 15.02
CA ARG A 105 -3.87 3.41 13.93
C ARG A 105 -4.78 3.65 12.72
N LEU A 106 -6.09 3.76 12.95
CA LEU A 106 -7.07 4.05 11.90
C LEU A 106 -6.82 5.42 11.24
N ALA A 107 -6.48 6.43 12.04
CA ALA A 107 -6.24 7.78 11.53
C ALA A 107 -4.99 7.86 10.64
N ILE A 108 -3.87 7.30 11.10
CA ILE A 108 -2.59 7.46 10.41
C ILE A 108 -2.48 6.48 9.25
N GLU A 109 -2.66 5.19 9.50
CA GLU A 109 -2.45 4.18 8.46
C GLU A 109 -3.63 4.13 7.50
N HIS A 110 -4.82 3.87 8.02
CA HIS A 110 -5.97 3.56 7.16
C HIS A 110 -6.77 4.78 6.67
N CYS A 111 -6.42 6.00 7.11
CA CYS A 111 -7.00 7.23 6.55
C CYS A 111 -5.93 8.05 5.83
N VAL A 112 -4.90 8.49 6.54
CA VAL A 112 -3.92 9.42 5.98
C VAL A 112 -3.03 8.76 4.92
N HIS A 113 -2.48 7.57 5.19
CA HIS A 113 -1.62 6.90 4.19
C HIS A 113 -2.41 6.42 2.98
N GLU A 114 -3.61 5.87 3.18
CA GLU A 114 -4.52 5.50 2.08
C GLU A 114 -4.87 6.71 1.19
N ALA A 115 -5.30 7.82 1.80
CA ALA A 115 -5.64 9.03 1.06
C ALA A 115 -4.42 9.60 0.31
N ARG A 116 -3.23 9.55 0.94
CA ARG A 116 -1.99 9.98 0.28
C ARG A 116 -1.63 9.07 -0.89
N GLY A 117 -1.85 7.76 -0.79
CA GLY A 117 -1.70 6.83 -1.90
C GLY A 117 -2.56 7.24 -3.09
N LEU A 118 -3.84 7.51 -2.84
CA LEU A 118 -4.80 8.00 -3.84
C LEU A 118 -4.38 9.33 -4.47
N ASP A 119 -3.83 10.27 -3.70
CA ASP A 119 -3.35 11.56 -4.22
C ASP A 119 -2.13 11.40 -5.15
N VAL A 120 -1.27 10.41 -4.87
CA VAL A 120 -0.01 10.18 -5.60
C VAL A 120 -0.22 9.34 -6.86
N LEU A 121 -1.12 8.35 -6.83
CA LEU A 121 -1.32 7.39 -7.92
C LEU A 121 -1.56 8.03 -9.30
N PRO A 122 -2.40 9.07 -9.48
CA PRO A 122 -2.61 9.70 -10.78
C PRO A 122 -1.33 10.25 -11.41
N THR A 123 -0.44 10.82 -10.58
CA THR A 123 0.86 11.33 -11.04
C THR A 123 1.79 10.18 -11.42
N THR A 124 1.79 9.10 -10.64
CA THR A 124 2.57 7.88 -10.91
C THR A 124 2.12 7.20 -12.21
N ILE A 125 0.81 7.07 -12.44
CA ILE A 125 0.22 6.54 -13.68
C ILE A 125 0.67 7.38 -14.88
N SER A 126 0.52 8.70 -14.77
CA SER A 126 0.91 9.63 -15.84
C SER A 126 2.40 9.51 -16.19
N ARG A 127 3.25 9.31 -15.18
CA ARG A 127 4.68 9.10 -15.37
C ARG A 127 4.97 7.82 -16.15
N PHE A 128 4.41 6.68 -15.76
CA PHE A 128 4.63 5.42 -16.47
C PHE A 128 4.16 5.50 -17.93
N ARG A 129 3.02 6.16 -18.20
CA ARG A 129 2.56 6.43 -19.57
C ARG A 129 3.54 7.29 -20.36
N ASN A 130 4.08 8.35 -19.76
CA ASN A 130 5.04 9.23 -20.42
C ASN A 130 6.40 8.55 -20.72
N ASN A 131 6.69 7.45 -20.04
CA ASN A 131 7.89 6.62 -20.25
C ASN A 131 7.57 5.34 -21.05
N ASP A 132 6.43 5.32 -21.76
CA ASP A 132 5.96 4.21 -22.60
C ASP A 132 5.72 2.87 -21.87
N ASP A 133 5.67 2.86 -20.54
CA ASP A 133 5.28 1.70 -19.73
C ASP A 133 3.76 1.67 -19.50
N TYR A 134 3.02 1.49 -20.59
CA TYR A 134 1.56 1.42 -20.57
C TYR A 134 1.05 0.25 -19.73
N LYS A 135 1.79 -0.87 -19.67
CA LYS A 135 1.39 -2.04 -18.87
C LYS A 135 1.32 -1.72 -17.38
N THR A 136 2.34 -1.06 -16.84
CA THR A 136 2.35 -0.66 -15.43
C THR A 136 1.30 0.41 -15.17
N ALA A 137 1.15 1.39 -16.07
CA ALA A 137 0.13 2.42 -15.94
C ALA A 137 -1.30 1.84 -15.92
N ASP A 138 -1.61 0.91 -16.82
CA ASP A 138 -2.93 0.30 -16.91
C ASP A 138 -3.23 -0.61 -15.71
N LEU A 139 -2.22 -1.33 -15.19
CA LEU A 139 -2.34 -2.09 -13.94
C LEU A 139 -2.72 -1.16 -12.76
N LEU A 140 -2.01 -0.03 -12.62
CA LEU A 140 -2.29 0.94 -11.57
C LEU A 140 -3.68 1.58 -11.73
N GLU A 141 -4.06 1.96 -12.95
CA GLU A 141 -5.32 2.67 -13.22
C GLU A 141 -6.55 1.75 -13.12
N SER A 142 -6.46 0.53 -13.63
CA SER A 142 -7.64 -0.35 -13.77
C SER A 142 -7.85 -1.33 -12.62
N VAL A 143 -6.81 -1.62 -11.83
CA VAL A 143 -6.86 -2.59 -10.73
C VAL A 143 -6.63 -1.90 -9.40
N ILE A 144 -5.44 -1.31 -9.20
CA ILE A 144 -5.03 -0.81 -7.87
C ILE A 144 -5.86 0.41 -7.47
N TYR A 145 -5.86 1.46 -8.30
CA TYR A 145 -6.56 2.72 -7.98
C TYR A 145 -8.03 2.57 -7.55
N PRO A 146 -8.92 1.83 -8.26
CA PRO A 146 -10.29 1.68 -7.83
C PRO A 146 -10.44 0.88 -6.51
N GLU A 147 -9.52 -0.01 -6.20
CA GLU A 147 -9.53 -0.81 -4.98
C GLU A 147 -9.06 0.01 -3.76
N GLU A 148 -8.03 0.84 -3.94
CA GLU A 148 -7.55 1.79 -2.91
C GLU A 148 -8.65 2.77 -2.44
N ILE A 149 -9.58 3.15 -3.33
CA ILE A 149 -10.74 3.96 -2.93
C ILE A 149 -11.57 3.22 -1.87
N THR A 150 -11.72 1.91 -2.01
CA THR A 150 -12.48 1.09 -1.06
C THR A 150 -11.70 0.84 0.23
N HIS A 151 -10.37 0.76 0.18
CA HIS A 151 -9.49 0.65 1.34
C HIS A 151 -9.57 1.92 2.20
N CYS A 152 -9.40 3.09 1.58
CA CYS A 152 -9.56 4.39 2.23
C CYS A 152 -10.97 4.56 2.84
N ALA A 153 -12.03 4.14 2.11
CA ALA A 153 -13.39 4.19 2.61
C ALA A 153 -13.59 3.30 3.86
N ALA A 154 -12.97 2.12 3.91
CA ALA A 154 -13.01 1.24 5.08
C ALA A 154 -12.33 1.90 6.29
N GLY A 155 -11.15 2.48 6.11
CA GLY A 155 -10.45 3.20 7.19
C GLY A 155 -11.26 4.37 7.73
N VAL A 156 -11.84 5.20 6.86
CA VAL A 156 -12.70 6.34 7.26
C VAL A 156 -13.97 5.85 7.98
N ARG A 157 -14.60 4.78 7.51
CA ARG A 157 -15.77 4.16 8.16
C ARG A 157 -15.43 3.78 9.60
N TRP A 158 -14.36 3.02 9.79
CA TRP A 158 -14.01 2.52 11.12
C TRP A 158 -13.47 3.61 12.03
N PHE A 159 -12.73 4.58 11.50
CA PHE A 159 -12.32 5.76 12.26
C PHE A 159 -13.54 6.49 12.85
N LYS A 160 -14.55 6.79 12.04
CA LYS A 160 -15.78 7.45 12.49
C LYS A 160 -16.54 6.64 13.54
N LEU A 161 -16.70 5.33 13.32
CA LEU A 161 -17.42 4.46 14.25
C LEU A 161 -16.67 4.30 15.59
N THR A 162 -15.34 4.14 15.57
CA THR A 162 -14.53 4.06 16.79
C THR A 162 -14.54 5.38 17.56
N PHE A 163 -14.51 6.52 16.85
CA PHE A 163 -14.59 7.83 17.48
C PHE A 163 -15.94 8.05 18.19
N LEU A 164 -17.04 7.65 17.55
CA LEU A 164 -18.38 7.65 18.17
C LEU A 164 -18.45 6.70 19.38
N HIS A 165 -17.90 5.50 19.27
CA HIS A 165 -17.87 4.52 20.36
C HIS A 165 -17.13 5.03 21.61
N ARG A 166 -16.07 5.82 21.42
CA ARG A 166 -15.33 6.45 22.54
C ARG A 166 -16.03 7.67 23.14
N GLY A 167 -17.19 8.09 22.62
CA GLY A 167 -17.92 9.26 23.11
C GLY A 167 -17.17 10.57 22.89
N LEU A 168 -16.36 10.66 21.84
CA LEU A 168 -15.54 11.84 21.53
C LEU A 168 -16.24 12.89 20.66
N PHE A 169 -17.54 12.70 20.37
CA PHE A 169 -18.41 13.72 19.77
C PHE A 169 -19.38 14.27 20.82
N ASP A 170 -19.26 15.57 21.08
CA ASP A 170 -20.22 16.40 21.83
C ASP A 170 -21.47 16.71 20.98
#